data_AF-A0A2S6BY17-F1
#
_entry.id   AF-A0A2S6BY17-F1
#
_cell.length_a   1.000
_cell.length_b   1.000
_cell.length_c   1.000
_cell.angle_alpha   90.00
_cell.angle_beta   90.00
_cell.angle_gamma   90.00
#
_symmetry.space_group_name_H-M   'P 1'
#
loop_
_entity.id
_entity.type
_entity.pdbx_description
1 polymer ?
#
loop_
_entity_poly.entity_id
_entity_poly.type
_entity_poly.pdbx_seq_one_letter_code
_entity_poly.pdbx_strand_id
1 'polypeptide(L)'
;MAVHAHTLLGGPIPVAQANAAILSQFLSRFKAGRSAERPWIELVMTTAVSSTTPSLISTALQANASALCANDLQKPEISQHATKLYLFVIAQLQALLRSPKWSDTLVLHTCMIVSFYDRIAGQDPAASHAHVRGVARLIQAKGPQSFMNGVEHQTFRYYRINIVSLPERAVTQDRALKPPRFMISVADRTPCFLAEADWRNVPFSGDCPPKTILDILLDSLSEIPGVLAAAENLSKGGLSRYVLVQKAFELAYRVRCLIWDLEKWKELHIWTHPAICKEPHLRSLDLLALCRLITELHPYDARLGEALSCYTGAQLILARVAQRLGERSFLMRTALRLPHTIYDLVSSIVLVSKAQIIAENSDLISLIATTFPLKVARGTTELEHPELSKAIRDLLNQIAAEFSRRYNLKYTAAS
;
A
#
# COMPACT_ATOMS: atom_id res chain seq x y z
N MET A 1 16.12 12.84 31.34
CA MET A 1 17.58 12.61 31.17
C MET A 1 17.93 13.00 29.75
N ALA A 2 18.76 14.04 29.61
CA ALA A 2 19.01 14.75 28.37
C ALA A 2 20.09 14.06 27.54
N VAL A 3 19.87 13.96 26.23
CA VAL A 3 20.88 13.55 25.26
C VAL A 3 21.84 14.73 25.11
N HIS A 4 23.03 14.65 25.71
CA HIS A 4 24.06 15.69 25.57
C HIS A 4 24.73 15.58 24.21
N ALA A 5 24.15 16.27 23.22
CA ALA A 5 24.92 16.76 22.09
C ALA A 5 25.45 18.15 22.47
N HIS A 6 26.75 18.38 22.26
CA HIS A 6 27.41 19.64 22.58
C HIS A 6 27.33 20.58 21.37
N THR A 7 26.99 21.84 21.62
CA THR A 7 27.12 22.91 20.62
C THR A 7 28.60 23.22 20.35
N LEU A 8 28.91 23.92 19.24
CA LEU A 8 30.25 24.49 18.96
C LEU A 8 30.80 25.38 20.10
N LEU A 9 29.95 25.76 21.06
CA LEU A 9 30.29 26.55 22.25
C LEU A 9 30.24 25.74 23.56
N GLY A 10 30.21 24.40 23.50
CA GLY A 10 30.35 23.51 24.67
C GLY A 10 29.10 23.31 25.54
N GLY A 11 28.05 24.12 25.37
CA GLY A 11 26.79 24.00 26.14
C GLY A 11 25.87 22.86 25.67
N PRO A 12 25.01 22.31 26.55
CA PRO A 12 24.01 21.30 26.19
C PRO A 12 23.01 21.89 25.20
N ILE A 13 22.73 21.18 24.10
CA ILE A 13 21.70 21.62 23.14
C ILE A 13 20.34 21.68 23.86
N PRO A 14 19.60 22.81 23.76
CA PRO A 14 18.24 22.89 24.29
C PRO A 14 17.36 21.77 23.75
N VAL A 15 16.57 21.12 24.62
CA VAL A 15 15.71 19.98 24.24
C VAL A 15 14.81 20.31 23.05
N ALA A 16 14.30 21.55 22.96
CA ALA A 16 13.51 22.01 21.82
C ALA A 16 14.29 21.99 20.48
N GLN A 17 15.56 22.40 20.50
CA GLN A 17 16.41 22.41 19.31
C GLN A 17 16.81 20.99 18.88
N ALA A 18 17.09 20.11 19.85
CA ALA A 18 17.32 18.69 19.59
C ALA A 18 16.08 18.02 18.97
N ASN A 19 14.89 18.29 19.51
CA ASN A 19 13.63 17.77 18.98
C ASN A 19 13.35 18.29 17.56
N ALA A 20 13.62 19.56 17.29
CA ALA A 20 13.46 20.14 15.95
C ALA A 20 14.42 19.51 14.93
N ALA A 21 15.68 19.25 15.31
CA ALA A 21 16.65 18.59 14.45
C ALA A 21 16.26 17.13 14.16
N ILE A 22 15.88 16.37 15.19
CA ILE A 22 15.40 14.99 15.07
C ILE A 22 14.16 14.93 14.18
N LEU A 23 13.21 15.85 14.38
CA LEU A 23 12.04 15.95 13.52
C LEU A 23 12.45 16.27 12.08
N SER A 24 13.27 17.30 11.84
CA SER A 24 13.74 17.67 10.50
C SER A 24 14.42 16.50 9.76
N GLN A 25 15.19 15.68 10.47
CA GLN A 25 15.81 14.47 9.92
C GLN A 25 14.77 13.37 9.61
N PHE A 26 13.76 13.18 10.46
CA PHE A 26 12.61 12.32 10.14
C PHE A 26 11.92 12.81 8.87
N LEU A 27 11.65 14.12 8.78
CA LEU A 27 10.97 14.74 7.63
C LEU A 27 11.75 14.57 6.32
N SER A 28 13.06 14.72 6.33
CA SER A 28 13.87 14.62 5.12
C SER A 28 13.76 13.25 4.45
N ARG A 29 13.52 12.18 5.23
CA ARG A 29 13.31 10.81 4.72
C ARG A 29 12.00 10.65 3.94
N PHE A 30 11.00 11.48 4.22
CA PHE A 30 9.72 11.53 3.50
C PHE A 30 9.68 12.61 2.41
N LYS A 31 10.69 13.49 2.31
CA LYS A 31 10.74 14.64 1.39
C LYS A 31 11.31 14.37 -0.01
N ALA A 32 11.37 13.13 -0.49
CA ALA A 32 12.04 12.82 -1.76
C ALA A 32 11.16 12.03 -2.74
N GLY A 33 10.23 12.71 -3.41
CA GLY A 33 9.58 12.15 -4.59
C GLY A 33 9.22 13.29 -5.53
N ARG A 34 9.40 13.08 -6.84
CA ARG A 34 8.82 13.98 -7.85
C ARG A 34 7.29 13.83 -7.97
N SER A 35 6.67 12.97 -7.16
CA SER A 35 5.22 12.85 -7.13
C SER A 35 4.61 14.17 -6.69
N ALA A 36 3.84 14.81 -7.58
CA ALA A 36 3.23 16.12 -7.32
C ALA A 36 2.14 16.10 -6.22
N GLU A 37 1.85 14.95 -5.64
CA GLU A 37 1.07 14.88 -4.41
C GLU A 37 1.99 15.14 -3.23
N ARG A 38 1.91 16.35 -2.66
CA ARG A 38 2.48 16.60 -1.34
C ARG A 38 1.94 15.51 -0.43
N PRO A 39 2.80 14.64 0.14
CA PRO A 39 2.30 13.55 0.95
C PRO A 39 1.45 14.18 2.06
N TRP A 40 0.29 13.61 2.36
CA TRP A 40 -0.59 14.08 3.45
C TRP A 40 0.20 14.38 4.74
N ILE A 41 1.30 13.66 4.94
CA ILE A 41 2.25 13.86 6.02
C ILE A 41 2.81 15.29 6.02
N GLU A 42 3.11 15.91 4.88
CA GLU A 42 3.58 17.31 4.78
C GLU A 42 2.52 18.32 5.21
N LEU A 43 1.27 18.09 4.82
CA LEU A 43 0.13 18.92 5.24
C LEU A 43 -0.14 18.78 6.74
N VAL A 44 -0.07 17.56 7.24
CA VAL A 44 -0.18 17.27 8.67
C VAL A 44 1.00 17.87 9.46
N MET A 45 2.20 17.85 8.89
CA MET A 45 3.42 18.35 9.51
C MET A 45 3.45 19.89 9.55
N THR A 46 3.03 20.56 8.48
CA THR A 46 2.87 22.03 8.49
C THR A 46 1.87 22.47 9.55
N THR A 47 0.77 21.75 9.68
CA THR A 47 -0.22 21.97 10.75
C THR A 47 0.39 21.74 12.14
N ALA A 48 1.13 20.65 12.34
CA ALA A 48 1.72 20.30 13.63
C ALA A 48 2.83 21.28 14.10
N VAL A 49 3.64 21.80 13.19
CA VAL A 49 4.78 22.69 13.49
C VAL A 49 4.34 24.15 13.71
N SER A 50 3.21 24.56 13.14
CA SER A 50 2.68 25.92 13.29
C SER A 50 2.04 26.23 14.66
N SER A 51 1.79 25.20 15.48
CA SER A 51 1.19 25.34 16.81
C SER A 51 2.24 25.58 17.90
N THR A 52 2.05 26.62 18.72
CA THR A 52 2.90 26.93 19.89
C THR A 52 2.68 25.96 21.06
N THR A 53 1.54 25.28 21.11
CA THR A 53 1.26 24.21 22.08
C THR A 53 1.56 22.83 21.50
N PRO A 54 2.24 21.93 22.23
CA PRO A 54 2.47 20.55 21.79
C PRO A 54 1.14 19.83 21.58
N SER A 55 0.79 19.60 20.32
CA SER A 55 -0.38 18.83 19.94
C SER A 55 -0.09 17.33 20.05
N LEU A 56 -1.11 16.50 20.24
CA LEU A 56 -0.94 15.04 20.30
C LEU A 56 -0.22 14.48 19.07
N ILE A 57 -0.48 15.09 17.91
CA ILE A 57 0.14 14.74 16.64
C ILE A 57 1.64 15.09 16.60
N SER A 58 2.04 16.20 17.22
CA SER A 58 3.46 16.57 17.37
C SER A 58 4.21 15.55 18.24
N THR A 59 3.58 15.07 19.32
CA THR A 59 4.13 14.02 20.18
C THR A 59 4.25 12.68 19.43
N ALA A 60 3.28 12.35 18.58
CA ALA A 60 3.33 11.18 17.72
C ALA A 60 4.48 11.25 16.71
N LEU A 61 4.68 12.40 16.07
CA LEU A 61 5.82 12.64 15.17
C LEU A 61 7.14 12.53 15.93
N GLN A 62 7.24 13.09 17.14
CA GLN A 62 8.43 13.01 17.96
C GLN A 62 8.75 11.58 18.41
N ALA A 63 7.74 10.77 18.73
CA ALA A 63 7.92 9.35 19.04
C ALA A 63 8.55 8.61 17.86
N ASN A 64 8.01 8.78 16.65
CA ASN A 64 8.54 8.18 15.43
C ASN A 64 9.96 8.65 15.10
N ALA A 65 10.20 9.96 15.18
CA ALA A 65 11.50 10.55 14.90
C ALA A 65 12.57 10.09 15.91
N SER A 66 12.19 9.99 17.19
CA SER A 66 13.06 9.47 18.25
C SER A 66 13.35 7.98 18.06
N ALA A 67 12.37 7.17 17.64
CA ALA A 67 12.58 5.76 17.34
C ALA A 67 13.55 5.56 16.15
N LEU A 68 13.43 6.37 15.09
CA LEU A 68 14.40 6.37 13.99
C LEU A 68 15.80 6.76 14.45
N CYS A 69 15.91 7.84 15.23
CA CYS A 69 17.18 8.32 15.76
C CYS A 69 17.83 7.26 16.68
N ALA A 70 17.03 6.55 17.47
CA ALA A 70 17.50 5.44 18.29
C ALA A 70 18.08 4.30 17.43
N ASN A 71 17.43 3.96 16.31
CA ASN A 71 17.95 2.97 15.36
C ASN A 71 19.24 3.44 14.67
N ASP A 72 19.32 4.72 14.27
CA ASP A 72 20.51 5.29 13.62
C ASP A 72 21.72 5.31 14.56
N LEU A 73 21.50 5.75 15.80
CA LEU A 73 22.57 5.95 16.79
C LEU A 73 22.85 4.72 17.65
N GLN A 74 22.02 3.67 17.55
CA GLN A 74 22.06 2.48 18.40
C GLN A 74 22.05 2.80 19.91
N LYS A 75 21.28 3.82 20.33
CA LYS A 75 21.22 4.29 21.73
C LYS A 75 19.93 3.83 22.43
N PRO A 76 19.99 2.97 23.45
CA PRO A 76 18.81 2.43 24.12
C PRO A 76 18.02 3.50 24.87
N GLU A 77 18.65 4.57 25.35
CA GLU A 77 17.98 5.65 26.09
C GLU A 77 16.99 6.41 25.19
N ILE A 78 17.36 6.62 23.92
CA ILE A 78 16.50 7.27 22.93
C ILE A 78 15.31 6.37 22.59
N SER A 79 15.53 5.05 22.50
CA SER A 79 14.46 4.07 22.27
C SER A 79 13.45 4.04 23.43
N GLN A 80 13.94 4.08 24.68
CA GLN A 80 13.06 4.17 25.86
C GLN A 80 12.26 5.48 25.86
N HIS A 81 12.88 6.60 25.47
CA HIS A 81 12.18 7.88 25.34
C HIS A 81 11.09 7.81 24.26
N ALA A 82 11.41 7.28 23.08
CA ALA A 82 10.48 7.08 21.98
C ALA A 82 9.27 6.23 22.41
N THR A 83 9.53 5.15 23.16
CA THR A 83 8.49 4.26 23.69
C THR A 83 7.58 4.96 24.69
N LYS A 84 8.15 5.79 25.58
CA LYS A 84 7.34 6.60 26.52
C LYS A 84 6.41 7.56 25.78
N LEU A 85 6.92 8.24 24.75
CA LEU A 85 6.10 9.13 23.92
C LEU A 85 5.01 8.37 23.19
N TYR A 86 5.33 7.22 22.59
CA TYR A 86 4.36 6.34 21.93
C TYR A 86 3.24 5.92 22.88
N LEU A 87 3.57 5.36 24.04
CA LEU A 87 2.58 4.90 25.03
C LEU A 87 1.71 6.06 25.54
N PHE A 88 2.30 7.23 25.75
CA PHE A 88 1.54 8.44 26.07
C PHE A 88 0.54 8.78 24.96
N VAL A 89 0.96 8.76 23.69
CA VAL A 89 0.07 9.04 22.56
C VAL A 89 -1.08 8.03 22.47
N ILE A 90 -0.79 6.73 22.66
CA ILE A 90 -1.83 5.68 22.68
C ILE A 90 -2.86 5.94 23.78
N ALA A 91 -2.43 6.27 25.00
CA ALA A 91 -3.35 6.53 26.11
C ALA A 91 -4.27 7.73 25.82
N GLN A 92 -3.73 8.81 25.26
CA GLN A 92 -4.50 9.99 24.87
C GLN A 92 -5.45 9.71 23.69
N LEU A 93 -4.99 8.97 22.67
CA LEU A 93 -5.83 8.53 21.56
C LEU A 93 -7.02 7.70 22.05
N GLN A 94 -6.78 6.76 22.97
CA GLN A 94 -7.86 5.96 23.55
C GLN A 94 -8.89 6.81 24.30
N ALA A 95 -8.47 7.89 24.97
CA ALA A 95 -9.40 8.83 25.60
C ALA A 95 -10.20 9.61 24.55
N LEU A 96 -9.54 10.13 23.51
CA LEU A 96 -10.19 10.86 22.41
C LEU A 96 -11.19 10.01 21.63
N LEU A 97 -10.84 8.76 21.35
CA LEU A 97 -11.69 7.78 20.64
C LEU A 97 -12.94 7.39 21.42
N ARG A 98 -12.92 7.51 22.76
CA ARG A 98 -14.12 7.31 23.60
C ARG A 98 -14.95 8.58 23.76
N SER A 99 -14.43 9.72 23.35
CA SER A 99 -15.12 11.00 23.42
C SER A 99 -15.90 11.29 22.13
N PRO A 100 -16.86 12.23 22.15
CA PRO A 100 -17.53 12.70 20.94
C PRO A 100 -16.57 13.33 19.89
N LYS A 101 -15.33 13.65 20.26
CA LYS A 101 -14.31 14.27 19.39
C LYS A 101 -13.53 13.26 18.53
N TRP A 102 -13.91 11.98 18.53
CA TRP A 102 -13.23 10.94 17.75
C TRP A 102 -13.18 11.26 16.24
N SER A 103 -14.14 12.04 15.74
CA SER A 103 -14.25 12.43 14.33
C SER A 103 -13.33 13.59 13.94
N ASP A 104 -12.56 14.14 14.87
CA ASP A 104 -11.57 15.18 14.56
C ASP A 104 -10.51 14.63 13.58
N THR A 105 -10.21 15.42 12.55
CA THR A 105 -9.20 15.13 11.54
C THR A 105 -7.83 14.86 12.16
N LEU A 106 -7.46 15.58 13.22
CA LEU A 106 -6.21 15.36 13.93
C LEU A 106 -6.12 13.97 14.60
N VAL A 107 -7.25 13.41 15.05
CA VAL A 107 -7.28 12.06 15.63
C VAL A 107 -6.93 11.02 14.56
N LEU A 108 -7.55 11.12 13.38
CA LEU A 108 -7.26 10.24 12.24
C LEU A 108 -5.78 10.30 11.85
N HIS A 109 -5.24 11.50 11.65
CA HIS A 109 -3.84 11.67 11.26
C HIS A 109 -2.86 11.21 12.33
N THR A 110 -3.18 11.43 13.62
CA THR A 110 -2.38 10.92 14.73
C THR A 110 -2.36 9.39 14.72
N CYS A 111 -3.50 8.71 14.51
CA CYS A 111 -3.56 7.26 14.37
C CYS A 111 -2.69 6.76 13.19
N MET A 112 -2.73 7.46 12.06
CA MET A 112 -1.88 7.13 10.90
C MET A 112 -0.39 7.30 11.22
N ILE A 113 0.00 8.40 11.87
CA ILE A 113 1.39 8.64 12.27
C ILE A 113 1.89 7.59 13.26
N VAL A 114 1.07 7.23 14.24
CA VAL A 114 1.41 6.20 15.24
C VAL A 114 1.63 4.84 14.59
N SER A 115 0.93 4.52 13.49
CA SER A 115 1.13 3.25 12.77
C SER A 115 2.55 3.09 12.19
N PHE A 116 3.29 4.17 11.97
CA PHE A 116 4.70 4.10 11.57
C PHE A 116 5.60 3.66 12.72
N TYR A 117 5.23 3.96 13.97
CA TYR A 117 6.09 3.69 15.12
C TYR A 117 6.37 2.21 15.24
N ASP A 118 5.34 1.37 15.10
CA ASP A 118 5.47 -0.08 15.20
C ASP A 118 6.37 -0.65 14.10
N ARG A 119 6.34 -0.04 12.91
CA ARG A 119 7.23 -0.40 11.79
C ARG A 119 8.68 0.01 12.06
N ILE A 120 8.88 1.18 12.65
CA ILE A 120 10.20 1.74 12.94
C ILE A 120 10.88 1.01 14.09
N ALA A 121 10.17 0.86 15.21
CA ALA A 121 10.68 0.22 16.41
C ALA A 121 10.84 -1.31 16.24
N GLY A 122 10.43 -1.87 15.09
CA GLY A 122 10.51 -3.30 14.80
C GLY A 122 9.67 -4.13 15.76
N GLN A 123 8.51 -3.61 16.15
CA GLN A 123 7.60 -4.28 17.08
C GLN A 123 6.77 -5.37 16.38
N ASP A 124 5.94 -6.07 17.16
CA ASP A 124 5.02 -7.11 16.70
C ASP A 124 4.22 -6.66 15.45
N PRO A 125 4.33 -7.38 14.31
CA PRO A 125 3.53 -7.11 13.12
C PRO A 125 2.03 -6.98 13.41
N ALA A 126 1.51 -7.70 14.41
CA ALA A 126 0.10 -7.61 14.79
C ALA A 126 -0.31 -6.21 15.29
N ALA A 127 0.58 -5.47 15.95
CA ALA A 127 0.32 -4.10 16.41
C ALA A 127 0.12 -3.13 15.22
N SER A 128 1.04 -3.19 14.25
CA SER A 128 0.93 -2.44 12.99
C SER A 128 -0.38 -2.75 12.25
N HIS A 129 -0.80 -4.03 12.22
CA HIS A 129 -2.08 -4.41 11.60
C HIS A 129 -3.28 -3.85 12.36
N ALA A 130 -3.23 -3.85 13.69
CA ALA A 130 -4.29 -3.31 14.53
C ALA A 130 -4.50 -1.81 14.27
N HIS A 131 -3.41 -1.03 14.12
CA HIS A 131 -3.51 0.39 13.77
C HIS A 131 -4.10 0.62 12.39
N VAL A 132 -3.61 -0.08 11.36
CA VAL A 132 -4.14 0.10 9.99
C VAL A 132 -5.62 -0.28 9.92
N ARG A 133 -6.05 -1.32 10.63
CA ARG A 133 -7.48 -1.70 10.76
C ARG A 133 -8.26 -0.65 11.55
N GLY A 134 -7.69 -0.09 12.60
CA GLY A 134 -8.28 1.01 13.37
C GLY A 134 -8.51 2.25 12.50
N VAL A 135 -7.50 2.65 11.72
CA VAL A 135 -7.60 3.73 10.73
C VAL A 135 -8.69 3.43 9.70
N ALA A 136 -8.79 2.18 9.22
CA ALA A 136 -9.86 1.76 8.30
C ALA A 136 -11.25 2.06 8.86
N ARG A 137 -11.46 1.65 10.11
CA ARG A 137 -12.73 1.83 10.82
C ARG A 137 -13.02 3.30 11.08
N LEU A 138 -12.02 4.12 11.38
CA LEU A 138 -12.19 5.56 11.55
C LEU A 138 -12.58 6.24 10.24
N ILE A 139 -11.93 5.88 9.14
CA ILE A 139 -12.30 6.39 7.81
C ILE A 139 -13.73 5.99 7.50
N GLN A 140 -14.05 4.70 7.62
CA GLN A 140 -15.40 4.20 7.37
C GLN A 140 -16.46 4.90 8.23
N ALA A 141 -16.18 5.11 9.52
CA ALA A 141 -17.09 5.77 10.45
C ALA A 141 -17.29 7.27 10.15
N LYS A 142 -16.27 7.97 9.64
CA LYS A 142 -16.40 9.38 9.20
C LYS A 142 -17.27 9.54 7.96
N GLY A 143 -17.45 8.47 7.17
CA GLY A 143 -18.22 8.49 5.94
C GLY A 143 -17.50 9.19 4.79
N PRO A 144 -17.89 8.90 3.54
CA PRO A 144 -17.17 9.38 2.36
C PRO A 144 -17.27 10.91 2.16
N GLN A 145 -18.33 11.56 2.66
CA GLN A 145 -18.51 13.01 2.60
C GLN A 145 -17.41 13.77 3.33
N SER A 146 -16.84 13.19 4.39
CA SER A 146 -15.74 13.78 5.15
C SER A 146 -14.43 13.87 4.36
N PHE A 147 -14.34 13.24 3.19
CA PHE A 147 -13.12 13.09 2.39
C PHE A 147 -13.21 13.76 1.01
N MET A 148 -14.17 14.67 0.83
CA MET A 148 -14.30 15.43 -0.41
C MET A 148 -13.15 16.44 -0.55
N ASN A 149 -12.77 17.14 0.52
CA ASN A 149 -11.94 18.34 0.39
C ASN A 149 -10.65 18.25 1.21
N GLY A 150 -9.71 19.16 0.91
CA GLY A 150 -8.60 19.49 1.80
C GLY A 150 -7.63 18.35 2.11
N VAL A 151 -7.13 18.32 3.34
CA VAL A 151 -6.14 17.33 3.80
C VAL A 151 -6.77 15.95 3.94
N GLU A 152 -8.05 15.89 4.29
CA GLU A 152 -8.82 14.65 4.41
C GLU A 152 -8.88 13.93 3.06
N HIS A 153 -9.18 14.63 1.97
CA HIS A 153 -9.16 14.06 0.63
C HIS A 153 -7.80 13.44 0.27
N GLN A 154 -6.70 14.15 0.55
CA GLN A 154 -5.35 13.63 0.30
C GLN A 154 -5.04 12.42 1.18
N THR A 155 -5.47 12.45 2.44
CA THR A 155 -5.37 11.30 3.35
C THR A 155 -6.15 10.10 2.85
N PHE A 156 -7.36 10.30 2.34
CA PHE A 156 -8.17 9.24 1.75
C PHE A 156 -7.47 8.62 0.54
N ARG A 157 -6.95 9.43 -0.39
CA ARG A 157 -6.23 8.95 -1.57
C ARG A 157 -4.99 8.13 -1.20
N TYR A 158 -4.18 8.63 -0.27
CA TYR A 158 -3.05 7.86 0.27
C TYR A 158 -3.50 6.55 0.92
N TYR A 159 -4.59 6.60 1.68
CA TYR A 159 -5.09 5.42 2.37
C TYR A 159 -5.60 4.34 1.41
N ARG A 160 -6.23 4.70 0.28
CA ARG A 160 -6.65 3.75 -0.75
C ARG A 160 -5.48 2.94 -1.28
N ILE A 161 -4.33 3.58 -1.52
CA ILE A 161 -3.09 2.90 -1.94
C ILE A 161 -2.61 1.93 -0.85
N ASN A 162 -2.69 2.34 0.43
CA ASN A 162 -2.21 1.54 1.57
C ASN A 162 -3.13 0.39 1.98
N ILE A 163 -4.47 0.50 1.84
CA ILE A 163 -5.36 -0.66 2.01
C ILE A 163 -5.05 -1.72 0.96
N VAL A 164 -4.76 -1.26 -0.26
CA VAL A 164 -4.33 -2.08 -1.37
C VAL A 164 -2.80 -2.29 -1.29
N SER A 165 -2.19 -2.21 -0.09
CA SER A 165 -0.80 -2.58 0.10
C SER A 165 -0.40 -2.93 1.54
N LEU A 166 -0.18 -4.24 1.71
CA LEU A 166 0.51 -4.94 2.81
C LEU A 166 -0.07 -4.83 4.23
N PRO A 167 -0.08 -5.98 4.92
CA PRO A 167 1.11 -6.27 5.73
C PRO A 167 1.58 -7.75 5.75
N GLU A 168 2.80 -7.93 6.28
CA GLU A 168 3.63 -9.13 6.42
C GLU A 168 3.16 -10.04 7.57
N ARG A 169 3.49 -11.33 7.57
CA ARG A 169 3.42 -12.14 8.79
C ARG A 169 4.70 -12.90 9.03
N ALA A 170 5.16 -12.82 10.27
CA ALA A 170 6.18 -13.67 10.86
C ALA A 170 5.83 -15.15 10.67
N VAL A 171 6.86 -15.88 10.26
CA VAL A 171 6.90 -17.34 10.17
C VAL A 171 6.66 -17.92 11.56
N THR A 172 5.46 -18.45 11.82
CA THR A 172 5.29 -19.50 12.82
C THR A 172 5.20 -20.82 12.08
N GLN A 173 6.18 -21.66 12.37
CA GLN A 173 6.56 -22.93 11.76
C GLN A 173 5.55 -24.04 12.08
N ASP A 174 4.25 -23.84 11.80
CA ASP A 174 3.27 -24.91 11.90
C ASP A 174 2.59 -25.18 10.55
N ARG A 175 2.94 -26.35 10.01
CA ARG A 175 2.57 -26.84 8.68
C ARG A 175 1.16 -27.44 8.73
N ALA A 176 0.14 -26.63 8.48
CA ALA A 176 -1.13 -27.11 7.95
C ALA A 176 -1.87 -25.98 7.20
N LEU A 177 -1.66 -25.94 5.88
CA LEU A 177 -2.51 -25.34 4.85
C LEU A 177 -3.05 -23.91 5.08
N LYS A 178 -2.21 -22.87 5.00
CA LYS A 178 -2.68 -21.51 4.65
C LYS A 178 -1.72 -20.83 3.66
N PRO A 179 -2.19 -20.42 2.46
CA PRO A 179 -1.35 -19.71 1.50
C PRO A 179 -1.06 -18.27 1.98
N PRO A 180 0.00 -17.62 1.46
CA PRO A 180 0.50 -16.31 1.91
C PRO A 180 -0.60 -15.24 1.88
N ARG A 181 -0.64 -14.38 2.90
CA ARG A 181 -1.69 -13.38 3.09
C ARG A 181 -1.12 -11.97 2.97
N PHE A 182 -1.76 -11.19 2.10
CA PHE A 182 -1.27 -9.99 1.44
C PHE A 182 -2.27 -8.84 1.65
N MET A 183 -1.93 -7.69 2.28
CA MET A 183 -2.79 -6.46 2.51
C MET A 183 -4.05 -6.67 3.32
N ILE A 184 -4.34 -5.92 4.41
CA ILE A 184 -5.38 -6.31 5.39
C ILE A 184 -6.70 -6.85 4.77
N SER A 185 -7.30 -6.20 3.78
CA SER A 185 -8.51 -6.74 3.12
C SER A 185 -8.25 -7.91 2.17
N VAL A 186 -7.20 -7.87 1.35
CA VAL A 186 -6.79 -9.00 0.46
C VAL A 186 -6.21 -10.19 1.25
N ALA A 187 -5.63 -9.94 2.43
CA ALA A 187 -4.96 -10.85 3.34
C ALA A 187 -5.98 -11.55 4.19
N ASP A 188 -6.86 -10.74 4.81
CA ASP A 188 -7.98 -11.23 5.59
C ASP A 188 -9.06 -11.80 4.64
N ARG A 189 -8.94 -11.54 3.32
CA ARG A 189 -9.91 -11.92 2.29
C ARG A 189 -11.31 -11.50 2.74
N THR A 190 -11.39 -10.22 3.10
CA THR A 190 -12.61 -9.57 3.57
C THR A 190 -12.99 -8.50 2.55
N PRO A 191 -14.27 -8.42 2.15
CA PRO A 191 -14.75 -7.31 1.34
C PRO A 191 -14.32 -5.96 1.94
N CYS A 192 -13.89 -5.05 1.08
CA CYS A 192 -13.42 -3.73 1.49
C CYS A 192 -14.54 -2.70 1.29
N PHE A 193 -14.78 -1.84 2.29
CA PHE A 193 -15.79 -0.77 2.17
C PHE A 193 -15.47 0.21 1.02
N LEU A 194 -14.21 0.32 0.61
CA LEU A 194 -13.79 1.11 -0.55
C LEU A 194 -14.40 0.61 -1.87
N ALA A 195 -14.96 -0.60 -1.89
CA ALA A 195 -15.67 -1.14 -3.06
C ALA A 195 -17.10 -0.59 -3.21
N GLU A 196 -17.65 0.02 -2.17
CA GLU A 196 -18.99 0.59 -2.23
C GLU A 196 -19.02 1.83 -3.13
N ALA A 197 -20.13 2.03 -3.84
CA ALA A 197 -20.27 3.10 -4.84
C ALA A 197 -20.02 4.49 -4.23
N ASP A 198 -20.48 4.74 -3.00
CA ASP A 198 -20.29 6.02 -2.33
C ASP A 198 -18.80 6.30 -2.09
N TRP A 199 -18.03 5.31 -1.65
CA TRP A 199 -16.60 5.45 -1.41
C TRP A 199 -15.78 5.63 -2.70
N ARG A 200 -16.30 5.16 -3.84
CA ARG A 200 -15.68 5.42 -5.15
C ARG A 200 -15.99 6.80 -5.69
N ASN A 201 -17.17 7.35 -5.43
CA ASN A 201 -17.67 8.51 -6.16
C ASN A 201 -17.70 9.78 -5.31
N VAL A 202 -18.21 9.70 -4.07
CA VAL A 202 -18.46 10.88 -3.24
C VAL A 202 -17.16 11.66 -2.92
N PRO A 203 -16.04 11.02 -2.52
CA PRO A 203 -14.79 11.75 -2.26
C PRO A 203 -14.22 12.49 -3.47
N PHE A 204 -14.66 12.17 -4.69
CA PHE A 204 -14.21 12.77 -5.95
C PHE A 204 -15.31 13.60 -6.63
N SER A 205 -16.31 14.04 -5.88
CA SER A 205 -17.45 14.81 -6.39
C SER A 205 -17.37 16.30 -6.00
N GLY A 206 -18.00 17.18 -6.77
CA GLY A 206 -17.93 18.63 -6.54
C GLY A 206 -16.62 19.23 -7.05
N ASP A 207 -15.98 20.09 -6.25
CA ASP A 207 -14.77 20.85 -6.63
C ASP A 207 -13.45 20.08 -6.38
N CYS A 208 -13.54 18.77 -6.12
CA CYS A 208 -12.37 17.92 -5.89
C CYS A 208 -11.53 17.76 -7.17
N PRO A 209 -10.20 17.56 -7.05
CA PRO A 209 -9.40 17.14 -8.18
C PRO A 209 -9.97 15.86 -8.82
N PRO A 210 -9.97 15.75 -10.16
CA PRO A 210 -10.43 14.55 -10.83
C PRO A 210 -9.56 13.35 -10.44
N LYS A 211 -10.16 12.15 -10.51
CA LYS A 211 -9.42 10.89 -10.28
C LYS A 211 -8.22 10.80 -11.22
N THR A 212 -7.07 10.46 -10.65
CA THR A 212 -5.89 10.08 -11.45
C THR A 212 -6.08 8.70 -12.08
N ILE A 213 -5.20 8.35 -13.02
CA ILE A 213 -5.15 7.01 -13.61
C ILE A 213 -5.09 5.90 -12.55
N LEU A 214 -4.31 6.11 -11.47
CA LEU A 214 -4.20 5.18 -10.36
C LEU A 214 -5.48 5.16 -9.52
N ASP A 215 -6.13 6.30 -9.26
CA ASP A 215 -7.39 6.34 -8.50
C ASP A 215 -8.50 5.53 -9.19
N ILE A 216 -8.59 5.61 -10.51
CA ILE A 216 -9.56 4.84 -11.30
C ILE A 216 -9.24 3.35 -11.22
N LEU A 217 -7.95 2.98 -11.31
CA LEU A 217 -7.53 1.58 -11.16
C LEU A 217 -7.88 1.04 -9.76
N LEU A 218 -7.64 1.83 -8.72
CA LEU A 218 -7.91 1.44 -7.34
C LEU A 218 -9.41 1.17 -7.07
N ASP A 219 -10.32 1.75 -7.85
CA ASP A 219 -11.74 1.39 -7.78
C ASP A 219 -11.96 -0.07 -8.13
N SER A 220 -11.34 -0.56 -9.20
CA SER A 220 -11.41 -1.97 -9.60
C SER A 220 -10.68 -2.88 -8.61
N LEU A 221 -9.51 -2.46 -8.11
CA LEU A 221 -8.72 -3.26 -7.16
C LEU A 221 -9.43 -3.42 -5.81
N SER A 222 -10.30 -2.48 -5.42
CA SER A 222 -11.07 -2.57 -4.17
C SER A 222 -12.05 -3.76 -4.12
N GLU A 223 -12.46 -4.31 -5.27
CA GLU A 223 -13.35 -5.49 -5.37
C GLU A 223 -12.63 -6.83 -5.17
N ILE A 224 -11.34 -6.88 -5.51
CA ILE A 224 -10.54 -8.10 -5.47
C ILE A 224 -10.58 -8.81 -4.10
N PRO A 225 -10.50 -8.11 -2.95
CA PRO A 225 -10.71 -8.73 -1.65
C PRO A 225 -12.00 -9.56 -1.55
N GLY A 226 -13.12 -9.05 -2.07
CA GLY A 226 -14.41 -9.74 -2.06
C GLY A 226 -14.46 -10.96 -2.98
N VAL A 227 -13.75 -10.91 -4.12
CA VAL A 227 -13.57 -12.06 -5.03
C VAL A 227 -12.75 -13.15 -4.35
N LEU A 228 -11.66 -12.80 -3.67
CA LEU A 228 -10.83 -13.75 -2.94
C LEU A 228 -11.57 -14.39 -1.76
N ALA A 229 -12.37 -13.60 -1.03
CA ALA A 229 -13.25 -14.07 0.03
C ALA A 229 -14.22 -15.16 -0.47
N ALA A 230 -14.88 -14.87 -1.60
CA ALA A 230 -15.82 -15.79 -2.23
C ALA A 230 -15.11 -17.08 -2.72
N ALA A 231 -13.92 -16.96 -3.32
CA ALA A 231 -13.13 -18.10 -3.78
C ALA A 231 -12.71 -19.04 -2.63
N GLU A 232 -12.35 -18.46 -1.47
CA GLU A 232 -12.07 -19.25 -0.27
C GLU A 232 -13.30 -19.95 0.27
N ASN A 233 -14.42 -19.25 0.37
CA ASN A 233 -15.65 -19.82 0.90
C ASN A 233 -16.14 -21.00 0.03
N LEU A 234 -15.94 -20.93 -1.29
CA LEU A 234 -16.16 -22.07 -2.19
C LEU A 234 -15.22 -23.26 -1.94
N SER A 235 -14.06 -23.03 -1.34
CA SER A 235 -13.06 -24.08 -1.08
C SER A 235 -13.17 -24.72 0.30
N LYS A 236 -13.86 -24.07 1.25
CA LYS A 236 -14.03 -24.58 2.63
C LYS A 236 -15.00 -25.78 2.76
N GLY A 237 -15.69 -26.15 1.69
CA GLY A 237 -16.68 -27.24 1.70
C GLY A 237 -17.96 -26.88 2.46
N GLY A 238 -18.88 -27.84 2.62
CA GLY A 238 -20.11 -27.68 3.40
C GLY A 238 -21.31 -27.04 2.67
N LEU A 239 -21.13 -26.63 1.41
CA LEU A 239 -22.25 -26.18 0.55
C LEU A 239 -22.89 -27.37 -0.16
N SER A 240 -24.21 -27.32 -0.34
CA SER A 240 -24.88 -28.28 -1.23
C SER A 240 -24.39 -28.11 -2.67
N ARG A 241 -24.48 -29.17 -3.49
CA ARG A 241 -24.02 -29.14 -4.89
C ARG A 241 -24.65 -27.98 -5.68
N TYR A 242 -25.95 -27.75 -5.50
CA TYR A 242 -26.67 -26.67 -6.16
C TYR A 242 -26.11 -25.29 -5.76
N VAL A 243 -25.96 -25.04 -4.46
CA VAL A 243 -25.45 -23.76 -3.94
C VAL A 243 -23.99 -23.54 -4.37
N LEU A 244 -23.17 -24.60 -4.38
CA LEU A 244 -21.78 -24.53 -4.84
C LEU A 244 -21.69 -24.09 -6.30
N VAL A 245 -22.51 -24.68 -7.19
CA VAL A 245 -22.55 -24.32 -8.61
C VAL A 245 -23.00 -22.88 -8.79
N GLN A 246 -24.08 -22.47 -8.13
CA GLN A 246 -24.57 -21.09 -8.18
C GLN A 246 -23.50 -20.08 -7.75
N LYS A 247 -22.87 -20.32 -6.59
CA LYS A 247 -21.81 -19.44 -6.06
C LYS A 247 -20.56 -19.43 -6.95
N ALA A 248 -20.23 -20.54 -7.61
CA ALA A 248 -19.15 -20.58 -8.59
C ALA A 248 -19.45 -19.76 -9.84
N PHE A 249 -20.70 -19.78 -10.35
CA PHE A 249 -21.14 -18.90 -11.45
C PHE A 249 -21.12 -17.43 -11.06
N GLU A 250 -21.64 -17.08 -9.88
CA GLU A 250 -21.57 -15.71 -9.35
C GLU A 250 -20.12 -15.21 -9.26
N LEU A 251 -19.21 -16.04 -8.74
CA LEU A 251 -17.80 -15.70 -8.67
C LEU A 251 -17.15 -15.56 -10.05
N ALA A 252 -17.40 -16.50 -10.96
CA ALA A 252 -16.88 -16.43 -12.32
C ALA A 252 -17.34 -15.17 -13.05
N TYR A 253 -18.62 -14.82 -12.92
CA TYR A 253 -19.16 -13.57 -13.45
C TYR A 253 -18.41 -12.35 -12.89
N ARG A 254 -18.24 -12.27 -11.57
CA ARG A 254 -17.48 -11.17 -10.93
C ARG A 254 -16.03 -11.09 -11.40
N VAL A 255 -15.33 -12.23 -11.50
CA VAL A 255 -13.96 -12.29 -12.03
C VAL A 255 -13.91 -11.78 -13.46
N ARG A 256 -14.84 -12.21 -14.31
CA ARG A 256 -14.93 -11.75 -15.70
C ARG A 256 -15.19 -10.24 -15.80
N CYS A 257 -16.09 -9.70 -14.99
CA CYS A 257 -16.35 -8.26 -14.94
C CYS A 257 -15.09 -7.49 -14.55
N LEU A 258 -14.35 -7.94 -13.53
CA LEU A 258 -13.11 -7.26 -13.13
C LEU A 258 -12.01 -7.35 -14.18
N ILE A 259 -11.84 -8.49 -14.83
CA ILE A 259 -10.90 -8.61 -15.96
C ILE A 259 -11.29 -7.62 -17.05
N TRP A 260 -12.57 -7.55 -17.40
CA TRP A 260 -13.07 -6.59 -18.39
C TRP A 260 -12.83 -5.14 -17.98
N ASP A 261 -13.08 -4.78 -16.72
CA ASP A 261 -12.87 -3.42 -16.21
C ASP A 261 -11.38 -3.03 -16.22
N LEU A 262 -10.49 -3.97 -15.91
CA LEU A 262 -9.05 -3.77 -16.01
C LEU A 262 -8.60 -3.59 -17.46
N GLU A 263 -9.06 -4.42 -18.39
CA GLU A 263 -8.77 -4.26 -19.83
C GLU A 263 -9.29 -2.92 -20.35
N LYS A 264 -10.53 -2.56 -19.99
CA LYS A 264 -11.12 -1.27 -20.34
C LYS A 264 -10.32 -0.10 -19.77
N TRP A 265 -9.84 -0.21 -18.53
CA TRP A 265 -8.97 0.80 -17.92
C TRP A 265 -7.66 0.96 -18.70
N LYS A 266 -7.03 -0.16 -19.11
CA LYS A 266 -5.82 -0.15 -19.94
C LYS A 266 -6.10 0.58 -21.26
N GLU A 267 -7.21 0.23 -21.92
CA GLU A 267 -7.59 0.83 -23.19
C GLU A 267 -7.85 2.34 -23.10
N LEU A 268 -8.53 2.77 -22.04
CA LEU A 268 -8.95 4.16 -21.86
C LEU A 268 -7.87 5.08 -21.30
N HIS A 269 -6.89 4.56 -20.57
CA HIS A 269 -5.93 5.38 -19.82
C HIS A 269 -4.47 5.15 -20.16
N ILE A 270 -4.08 3.93 -20.58
CA ILE A 270 -2.69 3.67 -20.98
C ILE A 270 -2.47 4.11 -22.42
N TRP A 271 -3.32 3.68 -23.36
CA TRP A 271 -3.14 4.03 -24.77
C TRP A 271 -3.46 5.49 -25.12
N THR A 272 -4.20 6.17 -24.26
CA THR A 272 -4.48 7.60 -24.38
C THR A 272 -3.47 8.46 -23.63
N HIS A 273 -2.53 7.84 -22.90
CA HIS A 273 -1.53 8.58 -22.14
C HIS A 273 -0.66 9.41 -23.10
N PRO A 274 -0.36 10.70 -22.80
CA PRO A 274 0.37 11.57 -23.70
C PRO A 274 1.74 11.04 -24.18
N ALA A 275 2.37 10.20 -23.36
CA ALA A 275 3.64 9.56 -23.69
C ALA A 275 3.52 8.39 -24.70
N ILE A 276 2.32 7.83 -24.89
CA ILE A 276 2.07 6.62 -25.70
C ILE A 276 1.18 6.93 -26.91
N CYS A 277 0.24 7.87 -26.78
CA CYS A 277 -0.86 8.08 -27.73
C CYS A 277 -0.45 8.49 -29.16
N LYS A 278 0.83 8.84 -29.38
CA LYS A 278 1.33 9.30 -30.69
C LYS A 278 1.54 8.16 -31.68
N GLU A 279 1.54 6.92 -31.22
CA GLU A 279 1.90 5.76 -32.03
C GLU A 279 0.76 4.73 -32.03
N PRO A 280 -0.24 4.88 -32.92
CA PRO A 280 -1.44 4.06 -32.91
C PRO A 280 -1.19 2.57 -33.19
N HIS A 281 -0.07 2.25 -33.85
CA HIS A 281 0.36 0.88 -34.10
C HIS A 281 0.74 0.13 -32.82
N LEU A 282 0.95 0.83 -31.70
CA LEU A 282 1.31 0.21 -30.42
C LEU A 282 0.13 -0.48 -29.73
N ARG A 283 -1.12 -0.26 -30.16
CA ARG A 283 -2.30 -0.91 -29.55
C ARG A 283 -2.34 -2.42 -29.74
N SER A 284 -1.58 -2.95 -30.70
CA SER A 284 -1.44 -4.40 -30.91
C SER A 284 -0.32 -5.03 -30.08
N LEU A 285 0.40 -4.25 -29.27
CA LEU A 285 1.45 -4.80 -28.41
C LEU A 285 0.84 -5.72 -27.36
N ASP A 286 1.53 -6.83 -27.11
CA ASP A 286 1.25 -7.65 -25.93
C ASP A 286 1.62 -6.87 -24.63
N LEU A 287 1.21 -7.42 -23.49
CA LEU A 287 1.45 -6.79 -22.20
C LEU A 287 2.94 -6.58 -21.90
N LEU A 288 3.78 -7.54 -22.28
CA LEU A 288 5.21 -7.49 -21.98
C LEU A 288 5.89 -6.39 -22.80
N ALA A 289 5.56 -6.29 -24.08
CA ALA A 289 6.03 -5.24 -24.97
C ALA A 289 5.55 -3.85 -24.52
N LEU A 290 4.29 -3.74 -24.09
CA LEU A 290 3.76 -2.51 -23.47
C LEU A 290 4.54 -2.12 -22.22
N CYS A 291 4.78 -3.06 -21.31
CA CYS A 291 5.57 -2.81 -20.11
C CYS A 291 6.98 -2.36 -20.47
N ARG A 292 7.61 -3.00 -21.46
CA ARG A 292 8.95 -2.66 -21.92
C ARG A 292 9.01 -1.23 -22.47
N LEU A 293 8.08 -0.87 -23.35
CA LEU A 293 7.92 0.48 -23.87
C LEU A 293 7.82 1.51 -22.73
N ILE A 294 6.92 1.28 -21.76
CA ILE A 294 6.70 2.21 -20.64
C ILE A 294 7.96 2.36 -19.79
N THR A 295 8.68 1.26 -19.53
CA THR A 295 9.94 1.29 -18.76
C THR A 295 11.10 1.96 -19.48
N GLU A 296 11.03 2.06 -20.81
CA GLU A 296 12.06 2.69 -21.65
C GLU A 296 11.72 4.15 -22.02
N LEU A 297 10.56 4.67 -21.60
CA LEU A 297 10.20 6.08 -21.80
C LEU A 297 11.23 6.99 -21.13
N HIS A 298 11.66 8.04 -21.85
CA HIS A 298 12.57 9.06 -21.33
C HIS A 298 11.91 10.45 -21.32
N PRO A 299 11.75 11.11 -20.16
CA PRO A 299 11.99 10.56 -18.81
C PRO A 299 10.95 9.49 -18.44
N TYR A 300 11.34 8.55 -17.59
CA TYR A 300 10.44 7.52 -17.06
C TYR A 300 9.32 8.17 -16.25
N ASP A 301 8.06 7.83 -16.57
CA ASP A 301 6.91 8.28 -15.81
C ASP A 301 6.60 7.32 -14.66
N ALA A 302 7.03 7.68 -13.46
CA ALA A 302 6.85 6.87 -12.27
C ALA A 302 5.37 6.56 -11.96
N ARG A 303 4.44 7.48 -12.25
CA ARG A 303 3.01 7.30 -11.97
C ARG A 303 2.39 6.27 -12.89
N LEU A 304 2.77 6.32 -14.15
CA LEU A 304 2.37 5.32 -15.13
C LEU A 304 2.94 3.95 -14.75
N GLY A 305 4.18 3.92 -14.28
CA GLY A 305 4.81 2.74 -13.69
C GLY A 305 4.05 2.15 -12.51
N GLU A 306 3.66 2.99 -11.54
CA GLU A 306 2.89 2.59 -10.36
C GLU A 306 1.55 1.99 -10.73
N ALA A 307 0.82 2.66 -11.62
CA ALA A 307 -0.45 2.19 -12.14
C ALA A 307 -0.29 0.84 -12.86
N LEU A 308 0.75 0.68 -13.68
CA LEU A 308 1.02 -0.56 -14.41
C LEU A 308 1.42 -1.71 -13.46
N SER A 309 2.20 -1.41 -12.42
CA SER A 309 2.54 -2.36 -11.35
C SER A 309 1.28 -2.85 -10.63
N CYS A 310 0.36 -1.96 -10.24
CA CYS A 310 -0.92 -2.34 -9.65
C CYS A 310 -1.80 -3.15 -10.61
N TYR A 311 -1.84 -2.77 -11.90
CA TYR A 311 -2.60 -3.45 -12.94
C TYR A 311 -2.15 -4.89 -13.13
N THR A 312 -0.84 -5.10 -13.31
CA THR A 312 -0.26 -6.43 -13.53
C THR A 312 -0.42 -7.33 -12.31
N GLY A 313 -0.28 -6.78 -11.10
CA GLY A 313 -0.57 -7.49 -9.85
C GLY A 313 -2.04 -7.93 -9.75
N ALA A 314 -2.97 -7.05 -10.08
CA ALA A 314 -4.41 -7.34 -10.08
C ALA A 314 -4.80 -8.41 -11.10
N GLN A 315 -4.30 -8.29 -12.34
CA GLN A 315 -4.49 -9.29 -13.40
C GLN A 315 -3.97 -10.66 -12.97
N LEU A 316 -2.79 -10.72 -12.34
CA LEU A 316 -2.24 -11.99 -11.83
C LEU A 316 -3.14 -12.62 -10.75
N ILE A 317 -3.68 -11.83 -9.81
CA ILE A 317 -4.62 -12.36 -8.82
C ILE A 317 -5.86 -12.96 -9.50
N LEU A 318 -6.47 -12.22 -10.41
CA LEU A 318 -7.70 -12.67 -11.10
C LEU A 318 -7.43 -13.88 -12.00
N ALA A 319 -6.28 -13.91 -12.68
CA ALA A 319 -5.82 -15.06 -13.46
C ALA A 319 -5.75 -16.34 -12.61
N ARG A 320 -5.21 -16.24 -11.39
CA ARG A 320 -5.12 -17.40 -10.48
C ARG A 320 -6.49 -17.84 -9.96
N VAL A 321 -7.39 -16.90 -9.66
CA VAL A 321 -8.77 -17.26 -9.28
C VAL A 321 -9.48 -17.95 -10.45
N ALA A 322 -9.35 -17.41 -11.66
CA ALA A 322 -9.95 -17.98 -12.86
C ALA A 322 -9.41 -19.37 -13.20
N GLN A 323 -8.09 -19.57 -13.13
CA GLN A 323 -7.45 -20.87 -13.35
C GLN A 323 -8.04 -21.92 -12.39
N ARG A 324 -8.10 -21.62 -11.08
CA ARG A 324 -8.68 -22.53 -10.08
C ARG A 324 -10.15 -22.86 -10.32
N LEU A 325 -10.93 -21.91 -10.84
CA LEU A 325 -12.31 -22.16 -11.24
C LEU A 325 -12.39 -23.04 -12.50
N GLY A 326 -11.52 -22.81 -13.48
CA GLY A 326 -11.43 -23.57 -14.73
C GLY A 326 -10.86 -25.00 -14.57
N GLU A 327 -10.10 -25.26 -13.52
CA GLU A 327 -9.67 -26.60 -13.11
C GLU A 327 -10.86 -27.43 -12.59
N ARG A 328 -11.84 -26.78 -11.95
CA ARG A 328 -13.03 -27.43 -11.40
C ARG A 328 -14.17 -27.57 -12.40
N SER A 329 -14.17 -26.81 -13.50
CA SER A 329 -15.25 -26.82 -14.49
C SER A 329 -14.78 -26.39 -15.88
N PHE A 330 -15.06 -27.23 -16.88
CA PHE A 330 -14.81 -26.92 -18.28
C PHE A 330 -15.52 -25.65 -18.75
N LEU A 331 -16.80 -25.47 -18.37
CA LEU A 331 -17.58 -24.28 -18.72
C LEU A 331 -16.92 -23.00 -18.19
N MET A 332 -16.39 -23.04 -16.97
CA MET A 332 -15.69 -21.88 -16.37
C MET A 332 -14.39 -21.58 -17.09
N ARG A 333 -13.65 -22.61 -17.51
CA ARG A 333 -12.42 -22.46 -18.30
C ARG A 333 -12.69 -21.71 -19.60
N THR A 334 -13.77 -22.03 -20.30
CA THR A 334 -14.16 -21.35 -21.53
C THR A 334 -14.68 -19.93 -21.28
N ALA A 335 -15.40 -19.72 -20.17
CA ALA A 335 -15.99 -18.42 -19.83
C ALA A 335 -14.97 -17.40 -19.30
N LEU A 336 -13.89 -17.86 -18.66
CA LEU A 336 -12.85 -17.06 -18.02
C LEU A 336 -11.56 -17.05 -18.86
N ARG A 337 -11.67 -16.69 -20.15
CA ARG A 337 -10.48 -16.49 -20.99
C ARG A 337 -9.64 -15.36 -20.41
N LEU A 338 -8.39 -15.68 -20.09
CA LEU A 338 -7.44 -14.71 -19.59
C LEU A 338 -6.81 -13.95 -20.76
N PRO A 339 -6.66 -12.62 -20.65
CA PRO A 339 -6.03 -11.81 -21.69
C PRO A 339 -4.53 -12.07 -21.78
N HIS A 340 -3.92 -12.56 -20.70
CA HIS A 340 -2.48 -12.73 -20.56
C HIS A 340 -2.16 -14.07 -19.90
N THR A 341 -1.02 -14.65 -20.25
CA THR A 341 -0.52 -15.85 -19.54
C THR A 341 0.04 -15.45 -18.17
N ILE A 342 0.13 -16.42 -17.25
CA ILE A 342 0.77 -16.19 -15.95
C ILE A 342 2.24 -15.80 -16.13
N TYR A 343 2.92 -16.39 -17.12
CA TYR A 343 4.30 -16.07 -17.45
C TYR A 343 4.45 -14.61 -17.87
N ASP A 344 3.60 -14.12 -18.78
CA ASP A 344 3.64 -12.73 -19.26
C ASP A 344 3.40 -11.75 -18.12
N LEU A 345 2.44 -12.06 -17.25
CA LEU A 345 2.11 -11.24 -16.08
C LEU A 345 3.29 -11.15 -15.12
N VAL A 346 3.90 -12.29 -14.77
CA VAL A 346 5.05 -12.32 -13.84
C VAL A 346 6.28 -11.63 -14.45
N SER A 347 6.54 -11.86 -15.74
CA SER A 347 7.64 -11.19 -16.47
C SER A 347 7.44 -9.68 -16.51
N SER A 348 6.21 -9.22 -16.76
CA SER A 348 5.84 -7.80 -16.74
C SER A 348 6.04 -7.18 -15.36
N ILE A 349 5.63 -7.88 -14.29
CA ILE A 349 5.85 -7.44 -12.91
C ILE A 349 7.34 -7.24 -12.62
N VAL A 350 8.19 -8.21 -12.98
CA VAL A 350 9.64 -8.14 -12.80
C VAL A 350 10.22 -6.94 -13.57
N LEU A 351 9.81 -6.76 -14.81
CA LEU A 351 10.28 -5.68 -15.69
C LEU A 351 9.94 -4.30 -15.14
N VAL A 352 8.66 -4.05 -14.85
CA VAL A 352 8.20 -2.75 -14.33
C VAL A 352 8.85 -2.46 -12.98
N SER A 353 8.93 -3.47 -12.10
CA SER A 353 9.54 -3.28 -10.78
C SER A 353 11.01 -2.94 -10.85
N LYS A 354 11.76 -3.58 -11.76
CA LYS A 354 13.18 -3.28 -11.99
C LYS A 354 13.36 -1.82 -12.45
N ALA A 355 12.55 -1.36 -13.38
CA ALA A 355 12.61 0.02 -13.86
C ALA A 355 12.27 1.04 -12.76
N GLN A 356 11.25 0.75 -11.93
CA GLN A 356 10.87 1.60 -10.79
C GLN A 356 12.00 1.73 -9.75
N ILE A 357 12.70 0.63 -9.47
CA ILE A 357 13.85 0.65 -8.54
C ILE A 357 15.01 1.45 -9.15
N ILE A 358 15.34 1.25 -10.43
CA ILE A 358 16.43 1.94 -11.13
C ILE A 358 16.17 3.44 -11.26
N ALA A 359 14.91 3.85 -11.41
CA ALA A 359 14.57 5.25 -11.63
C ALA A 359 14.96 6.18 -10.47
N GLU A 360 15.49 5.67 -9.33
CA GLU A 360 15.99 6.38 -8.12
C GLU A 360 15.02 7.41 -7.51
N ASN A 361 13.82 7.52 -8.07
CA ASN A 361 12.77 8.46 -7.70
C ASN A 361 11.66 7.79 -6.89
N SER A 362 11.87 6.56 -6.43
CA SER A 362 10.85 5.76 -5.76
C SER A 362 10.57 6.31 -4.37
N ASP A 363 9.51 7.09 -4.24
CA ASP A 363 9.00 7.50 -2.94
C ASP A 363 8.32 6.31 -2.22
N LEU A 364 7.75 6.56 -1.04
CA LEU A 364 7.06 5.52 -0.28
C LEU A 364 5.92 4.87 -1.08
N ILE A 365 5.19 5.66 -1.87
CA ILE A 365 4.08 5.19 -2.71
C ILE A 365 4.62 4.31 -3.82
N SER A 366 5.68 4.75 -4.51
CA SER A 366 6.32 3.95 -5.56
C SER A 366 6.82 2.60 -5.02
N LEU A 367 7.50 2.60 -3.87
CA LEU A 367 7.99 1.37 -3.26
C LEU A 367 6.85 0.43 -2.87
N ILE A 368 5.76 0.99 -2.33
CA ILE A 368 4.54 0.25 -2.00
C ILE A 368 3.93 -0.39 -3.26
N ALA A 369 3.69 0.40 -4.30
CA ALA A 369 3.11 -0.03 -5.57
C ALA A 369 3.99 -1.07 -6.29
N THR A 370 5.31 -1.00 -6.11
CA THR A 370 6.27 -1.99 -6.65
C THR A 370 6.26 -3.29 -5.84
N THR A 371 6.20 -3.20 -4.51
CA THR A 371 6.26 -4.37 -3.62
C THR A 371 5.05 -5.27 -3.78
N PHE A 372 3.87 -4.69 -4.00
CA PHE A 372 2.61 -5.41 -4.17
C PHE A 372 2.69 -6.53 -5.22
N PRO A 373 2.84 -6.22 -6.51
CA PRO A 373 2.81 -7.22 -7.55
C PRO A 373 3.93 -8.25 -7.40
N LEU A 374 5.12 -7.86 -6.93
CA LEU A 374 6.23 -8.79 -6.67
C LEU A 374 5.87 -9.84 -5.62
N LYS A 375 5.20 -9.44 -4.53
CA LYS A 375 4.77 -10.39 -3.50
C LYS A 375 3.62 -11.28 -3.98
N VAL A 376 2.71 -10.78 -4.83
CA VAL A 376 1.71 -11.60 -5.53
C VAL A 376 2.41 -12.63 -6.43
N ALA A 377 3.38 -12.20 -7.22
CA ALA A 377 4.17 -13.06 -8.10
C ALA A 377 4.93 -14.13 -7.30
N ARG A 378 5.57 -13.77 -6.19
CA ARG A 378 6.25 -14.72 -5.27
C ARG A 378 5.30 -15.79 -4.73
N GLY A 379 4.03 -15.44 -4.48
CA GLY A 379 3.00 -16.38 -4.03
C GLY A 379 2.53 -17.37 -5.11
N THR A 380 2.98 -17.21 -6.35
CA THR A 380 2.63 -18.08 -7.47
C THR A 380 3.57 -19.28 -7.51
N THR A 381 3.24 -20.32 -6.74
CA THR A 381 4.06 -21.53 -6.53
C THR A 381 4.25 -22.43 -7.75
N GLU A 382 3.52 -22.17 -8.85
CA GLU A 382 3.52 -22.96 -10.09
C GLU A 382 4.41 -22.35 -11.18
N LEU A 383 5.24 -21.37 -10.84
CA LEU A 383 6.24 -20.86 -11.78
C LEU A 383 7.31 -21.95 -12.03
N GLU A 384 7.22 -22.63 -13.18
CA GLU A 384 8.24 -23.57 -13.68
C GLU A 384 9.53 -22.87 -14.15
N HIS A 385 9.68 -21.58 -13.81
CA HIS A 385 10.70 -20.66 -14.29
C HIS A 385 11.59 -20.20 -13.11
N PRO A 386 12.69 -20.92 -12.81
CA PRO A 386 13.54 -20.61 -11.66
C PRO A 386 14.23 -19.25 -11.77
N GLU A 387 14.44 -18.73 -12.98
CA GLU A 387 15.02 -17.40 -13.19
C GLU A 387 14.07 -16.29 -12.74
N LEU A 388 12.77 -16.40 -13.04
CA LEU A 388 11.77 -15.43 -12.59
C LEU A 388 11.63 -15.47 -11.06
N SER A 389 11.59 -16.68 -10.48
CA SER A 389 11.54 -16.83 -9.02
C SER A 389 12.74 -16.20 -8.33
N LYS A 390 13.95 -16.37 -8.91
CA LYS A 390 15.16 -15.69 -8.45
C LYS A 390 15.05 -14.18 -8.60
N ALA A 391 14.64 -13.68 -9.77
CA ALA A 391 14.50 -12.25 -10.04
C ALA A 391 13.51 -11.57 -9.08
N ILE A 392 12.36 -12.18 -8.81
CA ILE A 392 11.38 -11.67 -7.84
C ILE A 392 12.01 -11.55 -6.44
N ARG A 393 12.76 -12.57 -6.01
CA ARG A 393 13.42 -12.59 -4.70
C ARG A 393 14.48 -11.51 -4.61
N ASP A 394 15.31 -11.36 -5.64
CA ASP A 394 16.36 -10.36 -5.71
C ASP A 394 15.78 -8.95 -5.70
N LEU A 395 14.70 -8.69 -6.44
CA LEU A 395 13.99 -7.40 -6.43
C LEU A 395 13.34 -7.09 -5.08
N LEU A 396 12.70 -8.08 -4.43
CA LEU A 396 12.15 -7.90 -3.09
C LEU A 396 13.25 -7.57 -2.07
N ASN A 397 14.40 -8.24 -2.16
CA ASN A 397 15.58 -7.94 -1.34
C ASN A 397 16.11 -6.52 -1.59
N GLN A 398 16.17 -6.08 -2.85
CA GLN A 398 16.57 -4.72 -3.20
C GLN A 398 15.60 -3.69 -2.64
N ILE A 399 14.29 -3.90 -2.79
CA ILE A 399 13.27 -3.01 -2.20
C ILE A 399 13.39 -2.98 -0.68
N ALA A 400 13.63 -4.12 -0.04
CA ALA A 400 13.85 -4.18 1.40
C ALA A 400 15.10 -3.43 1.84
N ALA A 401 16.21 -3.58 1.10
CA ALA A 401 17.43 -2.83 1.33
C ALA A 401 17.18 -1.33 1.15
N GLU A 402 16.40 -0.94 0.14
CA GLU A 402 16.03 0.46 -0.10
C GLU A 402 15.13 1.02 1.01
N PHE A 403 14.12 0.27 1.46
CA PHE A 403 13.31 0.62 2.62
C PHE A 403 14.16 0.80 3.87
N SER A 404 15.09 -0.13 4.11
CA SER A 404 15.98 -0.10 5.26
C SER A 404 16.95 1.08 5.16
N ARG A 405 17.55 1.31 4.00
CA ARG A 405 18.46 2.43 3.75
C ARG A 405 17.77 3.78 3.94
N ARG A 406 16.57 3.92 3.42
CA ARG A 406 15.87 5.20 3.34
C ARG A 406 15.08 5.55 4.59
N TYR A 407 14.45 4.55 5.20
CA TYR A 407 13.57 4.74 6.34
C TYR A 407 14.13 4.16 7.64
N ASN A 408 15.30 3.51 7.63
CA ASN A 408 15.87 2.77 8.77
C ASN A 408 14.84 1.89 9.51
N LEU A 409 13.99 1.26 8.70
CA LEU A 409 13.06 0.23 9.15
C LEU A 409 13.78 -1.11 9.07
N LYS A 410 13.62 -1.97 10.09
CA LYS A 410 13.97 -3.38 9.94
C LYS A 410 12.96 -4.01 8.99
N TYR A 411 13.18 -3.86 7.68
CA TYR A 411 12.31 -4.43 6.67
C TYR A 411 12.94 -5.72 6.14
N THR A 412 12.39 -6.86 6.54
CA THR A 412 12.85 -8.16 6.05
C THR A 412 12.15 -8.52 4.75
N ALA A 413 12.88 -8.60 3.63
CA ALA A 413 12.35 -9.20 2.40
C ALA A 413 12.06 -10.71 2.52
N ALA A 414 12.69 -11.35 3.51
CA ALA A 414 12.85 -12.79 3.61
C ALA A 414 11.66 -13.57 4.21
N SER A 415 10.48 -12.96 4.37
CA SER A 415 9.25 -13.69 4.75
C SER A 415 8.16 -13.56 3.70
#